data_AF-A0A212JNM1-F1
#
_entry.id   AF-A0A212JNM1-F1
#
_cell.length_a   1.000
_cell.length_b   1.000
_cell.length_c   1.000
_cell.angle_alpha   90.00
_cell.angle_beta   90.00
_cell.angle_gamma   90.00
#
_symmetry.space_group_name_H-M   'P 1'
#
loop_
_entity.id
_entity.type
_entity.pdbx_description
1 polymer ?
#
loop_
_entity_poly.entity_id
_entity_poly.type
_entity_poly.pdbx_seq_one_letter_code
_entity_poly.pdbx_strand_id
1 'polypeptide(L)'
;MFDNVNPYTLRTEVSEGMTRYFVSFEDGQATLRETEVSRPVYLEFFRFVKTERNLRRWDERHTEQSDLTDGSLYDRALYKPKSVEDAAFDSLRNEKLRQAIQDLPELQRRRFVLHHEFGLTYEQIAEMEGCSKVSVFRSVSRAEEKIREELKT
;
A
#
# COMPACT_ATOMS: atom_id res chain seq x y z
N MET A 1 21.65 17.00 2.59
CA MET A 1 21.37 17.45 1.21
C MET A 1 22.62 17.12 0.42
N PHE A 2 22.63 16.03 -0.35
CA PHE A 2 23.78 15.74 -1.21
C PHE A 2 23.77 16.77 -2.34
N ASP A 3 24.93 17.37 -2.61
CA ASP A 3 25.07 18.31 -3.72
C ASP A 3 24.77 17.55 -5.02
N ASN A 4 23.67 17.94 -5.67
CA ASN A 4 23.04 17.18 -6.77
C ASN A 4 23.67 17.51 -8.14
N VAL A 5 24.95 17.87 -8.11
CA VAL A 5 25.69 18.36 -9.27
C VAL A 5 26.93 17.49 -9.43
N ASN A 6 27.12 16.98 -10.64
CA ASN A 6 28.35 16.27 -10.98
C ASN A 6 29.55 17.21 -10.71
N PRO A 7 30.53 16.79 -9.87
CA PRO A 7 31.63 17.65 -9.45
C PRO A 7 32.64 17.94 -10.57
N TYR A 8 32.56 17.24 -11.71
CA TYR A 8 33.49 17.39 -12.82
C TYR A 8 32.89 18.12 -14.02
N THR A 9 33.61 19.11 -14.52
CA THR A 9 33.34 19.78 -15.80
C THR A 9 34.42 19.43 -16.81
N LEU A 10 34.01 19.17 -18.06
CA LEU A 10 34.89 18.71 -19.12
C LEU A 10 34.99 19.77 -20.22
N ARG A 11 36.22 20.09 -20.63
CA ARG A 11 36.51 21.06 -21.68
C ARG A 11 37.53 20.49 -22.65
N THR A 12 37.38 20.81 -23.93
CA THR A 12 38.36 20.51 -24.97
C THR A 12 38.76 21.79 -25.67
N GLU A 13 40.04 21.91 -25.98
CA GLU A 13 40.58 23.05 -26.73
C GLU A 13 41.37 22.55 -27.92
N VAL A 14 41.24 23.20 -29.06
CA VAL A 14 42.00 22.85 -30.27
C VAL A 14 43.01 23.96 -30.53
N SER A 15 44.29 23.63 -30.39
CA SER A 15 45.40 24.56 -30.63
C SER A 15 46.39 23.89 -31.59
N GLU A 16 46.78 24.58 -32.65
CA GLU A 16 47.78 24.10 -33.63
C GLU A 16 47.48 22.69 -34.20
N GLY A 17 46.20 22.35 -34.37
CA GLY A 17 45.76 21.05 -34.88
C GLY A 17 45.78 19.91 -33.86
N MET A 18 46.17 20.16 -32.62
CA MET A 18 46.09 19.20 -31.51
C MET A 18 44.92 19.52 -30.59
N THR A 19 44.18 18.48 -30.17
CA THR A 19 43.13 18.60 -29.16
C THR A 19 43.71 18.37 -27.77
N ARG A 20 43.59 19.39 -26.91
CA ARG A 20 43.89 19.32 -25.48
C ARG A 20 42.62 19.05 -24.69
N TYR A 21 42.75 18.25 -23.63
CA TYR A 21 41.62 17.78 -22.84
C TYR A 21 41.77 18.26 -21.40
N PHE A 22 40.73 18.88 -20.85
CA PHE A 22 40.74 19.44 -19.52
C PHE A 22 39.60 18.86 -18.68
N VAL A 23 39.90 18.60 -17.42
CA VAL A 23 38.94 18.26 -16.37
C VAL A 23 39.05 19.33 -15.30
N SER A 24 37.92 19.88 -14.87
CA SER A 24 37.85 20.81 -13.76
C SER A 24 36.90 20.35 -12.67
N PHE A 25 37.25 20.65 -11.43
CA PHE A 25 36.49 20.30 -10.23
C PHE A 25 36.82 21.27 -9.09
N GLU A 26 35.94 21.37 -8.09
CA GLU A 26 36.22 22.10 -6.87
C GLU A 26 37.00 21.21 -5.89
N ASP A 27 38.12 21.72 -5.37
CA ASP A 27 38.87 21.03 -4.33
C ASP A 27 38.17 21.13 -2.95
N GLY A 28 38.73 20.50 -1.92
CA GLY A 28 38.17 20.54 -0.56
C GLY A 28 38.12 21.94 0.09
N GLN A 29 38.66 22.96 -0.58
CA GLN A 29 38.60 24.37 -0.18
C GLN A 29 37.65 25.18 -1.08
N ALA A 30 36.79 24.52 -1.87
CA ALA A 30 35.90 25.12 -2.87
C ALA A 30 36.63 25.96 -3.93
N THR A 31 37.91 25.67 -4.19
CA THR A 31 38.68 26.34 -5.24
C THR A 31 38.59 25.51 -6.52
N LEU A 32 38.18 26.14 -7.62
CA LEU A 32 38.13 25.50 -8.93
C LEU A 32 39.56 25.18 -9.40
N ARG A 33 39.82 23.89 -9.59
CA ARG A 33 41.05 23.37 -10.21
C ARG A 33 40.73 22.89 -11.60
N GLU A 34 41.51 23.33 -12.59
CA GLU A 34 41.48 22.78 -13.95
C GLU A 34 42.82 22.10 -14.22
N THR A 35 42.78 20.89 -14.77
CA THR A 35 43.97 20.10 -15.08
C THR A 35 43.88 19.54 -16.49
N GLU A 36 44.95 19.70 -17.26
CA GLU A 36 45.09 19.04 -18.56
C GLU A 36 45.35 17.55 -18.33
N VAL A 37 44.59 16.70 -19.01
CA VAL A 37 44.67 15.24 -18.87
C VAL A 37 44.88 14.58 -20.23
N SER A 38 45.35 13.34 -20.20
CA SER A 38 45.44 12.54 -21.41
C SER A 38 44.05 12.18 -21.94
N ARG A 39 43.94 11.94 -23.25
CA ARG A 39 42.69 11.52 -23.90
C ARG A 39 42.01 10.31 -23.24
N PRO A 40 42.72 9.22 -22.87
CA PRO A 40 42.10 8.09 -22.19
C PRO A 40 41.44 8.49 -20.86
N VAL A 41 42.13 9.31 -20.06
CA VAL A 41 41.59 9.80 -18.79
C VAL A 41 40.35 10.66 -19.02
N TYR A 42 40.40 11.60 -19.97
CA TYR A 42 39.24 12.42 -20.34
C TYR A 42 38.02 11.59 -20.73
N LEU A 43 38.21 10.51 -21.51
CA LEU A 43 37.12 9.65 -21.94
C LEU A 43 36.46 8.90 -20.78
N GLU A 44 37.23 8.50 -19.77
CA GLU A 44 36.66 7.89 -18.56
C GLU A 44 35.81 8.89 -17.79
N PHE A 45 36.28 10.13 -17.60
CA PHE A 45 35.45 11.18 -17.01
C PHE A 45 34.22 11.49 -17.85
N PHE A 46 34.33 11.50 -19.18
CA PHE A 46 33.20 11.72 -20.08
C PHE A 46 32.13 10.63 -19.93
N ARG A 47 32.54 9.37 -19.83
CA ARG A 47 31.65 8.24 -19.56
C ARG A 47 30.98 8.40 -18.20
N PHE A 48 31.75 8.70 -17.16
CA PHE A 48 31.25 8.92 -15.81
C PHE A 48 30.18 10.03 -15.78
N VAL A 49 30.50 11.22 -16.28
CA VAL A 49 29.58 12.38 -16.36
C VAL A 49 28.27 12.01 -17.07
N LYS A 50 28.37 11.23 -18.15
CA LYS A 50 27.20 10.77 -18.90
C LYS A 50 26.36 9.77 -18.10
N THR A 51 27.00 8.82 -17.41
CA THR A 51 26.33 7.82 -16.58
C THR A 51 25.59 8.47 -15.41
N GLU A 52 26.25 9.36 -14.67
CA GLU A 52 25.64 10.11 -13.56
C GLU A 52 24.40 10.90 -14.04
N ARG A 53 24.52 11.62 -15.16
CA ARG A 53 23.38 12.34 -15.75
C ARG A 53 22.22 11.41 -16.10
N ASN A 54 22.52 10.22 -16.63
CA ASN A 54 21.50 9.25 -17.00
C ASN A 54 20.80 8.67 -15.77
N LEU A 55 21.56 8.38 -14.70
CA LEU A 55 21.03 7.92 -13.43
C LEU A 55 20.09 8.97 -12.83
N ARG A 56 20.53 10.23 -12.77
CA ARG A 56 19.68 11.33 -12.29
C ARG A 56 18.38 11.47 -13.09
N ARG A 57 18.45 11.42 -14.43
CA ARG A 57 17.25 11.45 -15.28
C ARG A 57 16.37 10.22 -15.11
N TRP A 58 16.93 9.11 -14.65
CA TRP A 58 16.15 7.93 -14.32
C TRP A 58 15.43 8.15 -12.99
N ASP A 59 16.11 8.62 -11.96
CA ASP A 59 15.51 8.97 -10.66
C ASP A 59 14.41 10.04 -10.81
N GLU A 60 14.66 11.11 -11.55
CA GLU A 60 13.68 12.18 -11.86
C GLU A 60 12.38 11.62 -12.48
N ARG A 61 12.47 10.51 -13.23
CA ARG A 61 11.33 9.91 -13.93
C ARG A 61 10.65 8.77 -13.17
N HIS A 62 11.36 8.09 -12.28
CA HIS A 62 10.90 6.82 -11.70
C HIS A 62 10.91 6.81 -10.17
N THR A 63 11.50 7.81 -9.52
CA THR A 63 11.45 7.98 -8.08
C THR A 63 10.38 8.99 -7.74
N GLU A 64 9.42 8.60 -6.89
CA GLU A 64 8.42 9.51 -6.34
C GLU A 64 9.12 10.65 -5.58
N GLN A 65 8.94 11.88 -6.05
CA GLN A 65 9.52 13.09 -5.44
C GLN A 65 8.55 13.78 -4.47
N SER A 66 7.29 13.31 -4.40
CA SER A 66 6.28 13.89 -3.52
C SER A 66 6.47 13.42 -2.09
N ASP A 67 6.34 14.32 -1.13
CA ASP A 67 6.22 13.95 0.27
C ASP A 67 4.92 13.18 0.50
N LEU A 68 5.03 11.92 0.89
CA LEU A 68 3.88 11.07 1.20
C LEU A 68 3.37 11.40 2.59
N THR A 69 2.34 12.25 2.64
CA THR A 69 1.57 12.51 3.86
C THR A 69 0.46 11.48 4.04
N ASP A 70 -0.02 11.30 5.28
CA ASP A 70 -1.16 10.43 5.57
C ASP A 70 -2.38 10.75 4.70
N GLY A 71 -2.64 12.03 4.41
CA GLY A 71 -3.71 12.45 3.50
C GLY A 71 -3.50 11.97 2.06
N SER A 72 -2.28 12.13 1.53
CA SER A 72 -1.95 11.64 0.18
C SER A 72 -2.02 10.11 0.07
N LEU A 73 -1.66 9.39 1.13
CA LEU A 73 -1.78 7.94 1.20
C LEU A 73 -3.24 7.51 1.28
N TYR A 74 -4.05 8.20 2.07
CA TYR A 74 -5.48 7.97 2.18
C TYR A 74 -6.20 8.17 0.84
N ASP A 75 -5.83 9.18 0.06
CA ASP A 75 -6.43 9.42 -1.26
C ASP A 75 -6.01 8.42 -2.32
N ARG A 76 -4.80 7.85 -2.20
CA ARG A 76 -4.29 6.79 -3.08
C ARG A 76 -4.77 5.39 -2.68
N ALA A 77 -5.38 5.22 -1.50
CA ALA A 77 -5.78 3.92 -1.00
C ALA A 77 -6.89 3.29 -1.88
N LEU A 78 -6.66 2.07 -2.37
CA LEU A 78 -7.67 1.29 -3.12
C LEU A 78 -8.94 1.05 -2.28
N TYR A 79 -8.73 0.81 -0.98
CA TYR A 79 -9.79 0.71 0.01
C TYR A 79 -9.54 1.77 1.08
N LYS A 80 -10.29 2.87 1.01
CA LYS A 80 -10.21 3.91 2.05
C LYS A 80 -10.65 3.29 3.39
N PRO A 81 -9.89 3.50 4.48
CA PRO A 81 -10.34 3.06 5.79
C PRO A 81 -11.67 3.73 6.12
N LYS A 82 -12.53 3.00 6.83
CA LYS A 82 -13.83 3.52 7.28
C LYS A 82 -13.62 4.74 8.15
N SER A 83 -14.56 5.69 8.08
CA SER A 83 -14.53 6.82 9.01
C SER A 83 -14.67 6.34 10.44
N VAL A 84 -14.27 7.17 11.40
CA VAL A 84 -14.43 6.87 12.84
C VAL A 84 -15.91 6.66 13.15
N GLU A 85 -16.79 7.46 12.56
CA GLU A 85 -18.24 7.36 12.71
C GLU A 85 -18.77 6.03 12.16
N ASP A 86 -18.30 5.62 10.98
CA ASP A 86 -18.72 4.35 10.35
C ASP A 86 -18.23 3.15 11.16
N ALA A 87 -16.99 3.20 11.64
CA ALA A 87 -16.42 2.16 12.50
C ALA A 87 -17.18 2.08 13.83
N ALA A 88 -17.54 3.21 14.43
CA ALA A 88 -18.36 3.27 15.64
C ALA A 88 -19.76 2.71 15.38
N PHE A 89 -20.40 3.10 14.28
CA PHE A 89 -21.71 2.59 13.89
C PHE A 89 -21.71 1.08 13.64
N ASP A 90 -20.70 0.56 12.93
CA ASP A 90 -20.52 -0.87 12.74
C ASP A 90 -20.32 -1.59 14.07
N SER A 91 -19.56 -1.00 15.00
CA SER A 91 -19.33 -1.60 16.32
C SER A 91 -20.63 -1.72 17.11
N LEU A 92 -21.46 -0.67 17.12
CA LEU A 92 -22.77 -0.65 17.76
C LEU A 92 -23.74 -1.65 17.09
N ARG A 93 -23.78 -1.68 15.76
CA ARG A 93 -24.63 -2.63 15.01
C ARG A 93 -24.24 -4.08 15.31
N ASN A 94 -22.93 -4.37 15.36
CA ASN A 94 -22.42 -5.70 15.67
C ASN A 94 -22.67 -6.10 17.12
N GLU A 95 -22.69 -5.15 18.05
CA GLU A 95 -23.07 -5.39 19.44
C GLU A 95 -24.56 -5.72 19.56
N LYS A 96 -25.44 -4.92 18.94
CA LYS A 96 -26.89 -5.21 18.88
C LYS A 96 -27.16 -6.58 18.27
N LEU A 97 -26.51 -6.92 17.17
CA LEU A 97 -26.65 -8.24 16.54
C LEU A 97 -26.20 -9.37 17.47
N ARG A 98 -25.07 -9.20 18.17
CA ARG A 98 -24.59 -10.20 19.13
C ARG A 98 -25.56 -10.40 20.28
N GLN A 99 -26.14 -9.32 20.81
CA GLN A 99 -27.16 -9.39 21.86
C GLN A 99 -28.41 -10.13 21.35
N ALA A 100 -28.94 -9.75 20.17
CA ALA A 100 -30.11 -10.41 19.58
C ALA A 100 -29.88 -11.92 19.35
N ILE A 101 -28.67 -12.33 18.97
CA ILE A 101 -28.31 -13.76 18.84
C ILE A 101 -28.24 -14.43 20.23
N GLN A 102 -27.73 -13.76 21.25
CA GLN A 102 -27.64 -14.30 22.61
C GLN A 102 -29.01 -14.53 23.25
N ASP A 103 -29.97 -13.65 22.97
CA ASP A 103 -31.34 -13.69 23.49
C ASP A 103 -32.22 -14.76 22.81
N LEU A 104 -31.75 -15.36 21.71
CA LEU A 104 -32.42 -16.50 21.11
C LEU A 104 -32.42 -17.73 22.04
N PRO A 105 -33.50 -18.53 22.04
CA PRO A 105 -33.51 -19.85 22.64
C PRO A 105 -32.31 -20.69 22.16
N GLU A 106 -31.70 -21.46 23.06
CA GLU A 106 -30.46 -22.20 22.80
C GLU A 106 -30.48 -23.02 21.50
N LEU A 107 -31.59 -23.73 21.24
CA LEU A 107 -31.76 -24.52 20.03
C LEU A 107 -31.80 -23.65 18.76
N GLN A 108 -32.48 -22.51 18.81
CA GLN A 108 -32.56 -21.55 17.69
C GLN A 108 -31.19 -20.92 17.44
N ARG A 109 -30.52 -20.47 18.49
CA ARG A 109 -29.17 -19.90 18.44
C ARG A 109 -28.17 -20.89 17.83
N ARG A 110 -28.13 -22.13 18.34
CA ARG A 110 -27.23 -23.18 17.83
C ARG A 110 -27.43 -23.43 16.34
N ARG A 111 -28.67 -23.65 15.91
CA ARG A 111 -28.99 -23.90 14.50
C ARG A 111 -28.69 -22.69 13.62
N PHE A 112 -28.93 -21.47 14.10
CA PHE A 112 -28.61 -20.23 13.40
C PHE A 112 -27.10 -20.09 13.17
N VAL A 113 -26.29 -20.29 14.21
CA VAL A 113 -24.83 -20.25 14.15
C VAL A 113 -24.28 -21.33 13.21
N LEU A 114 -24.75 -22.57 13.33
CA LEU A 114 -24.34 -23.67 12.43
C LEU A 114 -24.63 -23.36 10.96
N HIS A 115 -25.73 -22.69 10.67
CA HIS A 115 -26.10 -22.35 9.30
C HIS A 115 -25.31 -21.14 8.76
N HIS A 116 -25.30 -20.02 9.50
CA HIS A 116 -24.77 -18.74 9.00
C HIS A 116 -23.27 -18.55 9.24
N GLU A 117 -22.73 -19.08 10.34
CA GLU A 117 -21.30 -18.96 10.66
C GLU A 117 -20.48 -20.14 10.13
N PHE A 118 -21.01 -21.36 10.26
CA PHE A 118 -20.33 -22.58 9.80
C PHE A 118 -20.75 -23.06 8.40
N GLY A 119 -21.74 -22.41 7.77
CA GLY A 119 -22.15 -22.72 6.39
C GLY A 119 -22.80 -24.10 6.21
N LEU A 120 -23.27 -24.74 7.28
CA LEU A 120 -23.88 -26.07 7.20
C LEU A 120 -25.27 -26.00 6.57
N THR A 121 -25.62 -27.02 5.79
CA THR A 121 -26.96 -27.13 5.21
C THR A 121 -27.98 -27.59 6.27
N TYR A 122 -29.26 -27.30 6.03
CA TYR A 122 -30.34 -27.78 6.90
C TYR A 122 -30.37 -29.31 7.03
N GLU A 123 -29.89 -30.05 6.02
CA GLU A 123 -29.81 -31.50 6.05
C GLU A 123 -28.70 -31.99 6.97
N GLN A 124 -27.51 -31.40 6.86
CA GLN A 124 -26.37 -31.72 7.71
C GLN A 124 -26.68 -31.45 9.19
N ILE A 125 -27.29 -30.30 9.49
CA ILE A 125 -27.69 -29.97 10.87
C ILE A 125 -28.77 -30.93 11.37
N ALA A 126 -29.72 -31.31 10.51
CA ALA A 126 -30.78 -32.24 10.88
C ALA A 126 -30.24 -33.64 11.18
N GLU A 127 -29.29 -34.12 10.39
CA GLU A 127 -28.58 -35.38 10.61
C GLU A 127 -27.79 -35.37 11.92
N MET A 128 -27.03 -34.31 12.20
CA MET A 128 -26.29 -34.13 13.46
C MET A 128 -27.19 -34.15 14.70
N GLU A 129 -28.39 -33.60 14.59
CA GLU A 129 -29.34 -33.49 15.71
C GLU A 129 -30.39 -34.61 15.74
N GLY A 130 -30.34 -35.57 14.79
CA GLY A 130 -31.31 -36.66 14.69
C GLY A 130 -32.75 -36.18 14.48
N CYS A 131 -32.97 -35.08 13.76
CA CYS A 131 -34.29 -34.48 13.55
C CYS A 131 -34.62 -34.28 12.06
N SER A 132 -35.83 -33.81 11.77
CA SER A 132 -36.22 -33.51 10.37
C SER A 132 -35.60 -32.19 9.89
N LYS A 133 -35.14 -32.16 8.63
CA LYS A 133 -34.73 -30.94 7.89
C LYS A 133 -35.73 -29.79 8.06
N VAL A 134 -37.03 -30.09 8.03
CA VAL A 134 -38.10 -29.09 8.17
C VAL A 134 -38.10 -28.44 9.55
N SER A 135 -37.76 -29.20 10.61
CA SER A 135 -37.63 -28.67 11.97
C SER A 135 -36.47 -27.67 12.06
N VAL A 136 -35.32 -28.00 11.47
CA VAL A 136 -34.16 -27.10 11.42
C VAL A 136 -34.51 -25.83 10.65
N PHE A 137 -35.06 -25.97 9.44
CA PHE A 137 -35.48 -24.82 8.62
C PHE A 137 -36.41 -23.87 9.37
N ARG A 138 -37.49 -24.39 9.98
CA ARG A 138 -38.44 -23.58 10.76
C ARG A 138 -37.77 -22.90 11.96
N SER A 139 -36.81 -23.58 12.59
CA SER A 139 -36.07 -23.02 13.72
C SER A 139 -35.16 -21.87 13.32
N VAL A 140 -34.42 -22.01 12.21
CA VAL A 140 -33.54 -20.97 11.68
C VAL A 140 -34.35 -19.78 11.17
N SER A 141 -35.43 -20.03 10.43
CA SER A 141 -36.31 -18.97 9.92
C SER A 141 -36.94 -18.15 11.06
N ARG A 142 -37.37 -18.78 12.16
CA ARG A 142 -37.86 -18.06 13.35
C ARG A 142 -36.76 -17.28 14.06
N ALA A 143 -35.53 -17.78 14.07
CA ALA A 143 -34.40 -17.07 14.64
C ALA A 143 -34.09 -15.79 13.83
N GLU A 144 -34.12 -15.88 12.50
CA GLU A 144 -33.94 -14.74 11.59
C GLU A 144 -35.04 -13.69 11.75
N GLU A 145 -36.30 -14.09 11.89
CA GLU A 145 -37.41 -13.18 12.15
C GLU A 145 -37.21 -12.40 13.45
N LYS A 146 -36.89 -13.09 14.55
CA LYS A 146 -36.63 -12.45 15.84
C LYS A 146 -35.46 -11.48 15.78
N ILE A 147 -34.33 -11.89 15.20
CA ILE A 147 -33.16 -11.00 15.06
C ILE A 147 -33.54 -9.76 14.25
N ARG A 148 -34.35 -9.92 13.19
CA ARG A 148 -34.80 -8.80 12.36
C ARG A 148 -35.73 -7.85 13.11
N GLU A 149 -36.58 -8.36 13.99
CA GLU A 149 -37.46 -7.53 14.84
C GLU A 149 -36.65 -6.73 15.86
N GLU A 150 -35.69 -7.36 16.53
CA GLU A 150 -34.77 -6.68 17.48
C GLU A 150 -33.93 -5.60 16.79
N LEU A 151 -33.43 -5.87 15.58
CA LEU A 151 -32.60 -4.91 14.83
C LEU A 151 -33.40 -3.76 14.19
N LYS A 152 -34.72 -3.88 14.05
CA LYS A 152 -35.59 -2.78 13.59
C LYS A 152 -35.86 -1.75 14.70
N THR A 153 -35.55 -2.09 15.94
CA THR A 153 -35.78 -1.29 17.14
C THR A 153 -34.52 -0.49 17.53
#